data_AF-A0A3L6L9N0-F1
#
_entry.id   AF-A0A3L6L9N0-F1
#
_cell.length_a   1.000
_cell.length_b   1.000
_cell.length_c   1.000
_cell.angle_alpha   90.00
_cell.angle_beta   90.00
_cell.angle_gamma   90.00
#
_symmetry.space_group_name_H-M   'P 1'
#
loop_
_entity.id
_entity.type
_entity.pdbx_description
1 polymer ?
#
loop_
_entity_poly.entity_id
_entity_poly.type
_entity_poly.pdbx_seq_one_letter_code
_entity_poly.pdbx_strand_id
1 'polypeptide(L)'
;MSTFLAVLAVSAFLLRICTDKGVATRTAEDAAIGADAWAKIVGVAADLRTSANVAALLNGKMTRLEQDGSQKHWKTEAFTSTLSDVKLKERWHFLLLCLDGLIADNKRKHVLTTAALIEKTAQALHAAGNLGEFTKTVGRLLSGTSGCVCQTGAAGASCTAHYTENSPLPPVAPDKLGQVTEDLGSREHVTNKGFAKLGTSFGLNDNVQNTDGTGCKIFKRTDTGTHGAAGSAIDVLFAGGLLKRKADDTEEALNLSDLTTGAGANPTNLAKIHLMYEAWQALRDLTNAAQNAPEQTDLPTRADLAYGGLCQPHLMEAFKSEKKTDTDLTEQQYNEQIKQLFGEPSVDINEQFWKKLETATLNEQLLPRGSPKELKLIDDITTLMQASRSYQLHHMKQLAAAATSAESPPQQPKITEIDCNKHQNSSTCQSPCTWNENAAEKNKKCSLDPLKAGEQQTAQTAGKDGATGGAAATTGCAKHGTKAECDADKKDDKQNCAWRKGKDGEDDKDTEKCRNGSFLVNRKLALMISAFMNLLEL
;
A
#
# COMPACT_ATOMS: atom_id res chain seq x y z
N MET A 1 61.15 0.65 61.26
CA MET A 1 61.28 0.30 59.83
C MET A 1 59.94 0.18 59.09
N SER A 2 58.77 0.07 59.75
CA SER A 2 57.46 -0.04 59.07
C SER A 2 56.77 1.28 58.72
N THR A 3 57.24 2.42 59.22
CA THR A 3 56.61 3.74 58.96
C THR A 3 57.25 4.51 57.81
N PHE A 4 58.47 4.14 57.38
CA PHE A 4 59.17 4.80 56.28
C PHE A 4 58.77 4.27 54.89
N LEU A 5 58.29 3.03 54.77
CA LEU A 5 57.80 2.49 53.49
C LEU A 5 56.41 3.01 53.09
N ALA A 6 55.57 3.40 54.06
CA ALA A 6 54.25 3.94 53.77
C ALA A 6 54.30 5.35 53.13
N VAL A 7 55.30 6.16 53.48
CA VAL A 7 55.47 7.53 52.97
C VAL A 7 56.01 7.55 51.53
N LEU A 8 56.81 6.56 51.14
CA LEU A 8 57.32 6.41 49.77
C LEU A 8 56.26 5.85 48.79
N ALA A 9 55.35 5.00 49.26
CA ALA A 9 54.25 4.49 48.42
C ALA A 9 53.18 5.56 48.13
N VAL A 10 52.89 6.44 49.09
CA VAL A 10 51.96 7.58 48.89
C VAL A 10 52.59 8.66 48.01
N SER A 11 53.90 8.88 48.11
CA SER A 11 54.62 9.83 47.24
C SER A 11 54.76 9.36 45.79
N ALA A 12 54.85 8.05 45.54
CA ALA A 12 54.85 7.49 44.19
C ALA A 12 53.44 7.45 43.55
N PHE A 13 52.37 7.37 44.36
CA PHE A 13 51.00 7.45 43.86
C PHE A 13 50.60 8.89 43.53
N LEU A 14 51.08 9.88 44.31
CA LEU A 14 50.88 11.31 44.01
C LEU A 14 51.70 11.79 42.81
N LEU A 15 52.88 11.23 42.53
CA LEU A 15 53.65 11.58 41.32
C LEU A 15 53.10 10.96 40.02
N ARG A 16 52.29 9.89 40.09
CA ARG A 16 51.62 9.32 38.90
C ARG A 16 50.31 10.02 38.55
N ILE A 17 49.75 10.81 39.45
CA ILE A 17 48.56 11.64 39.18
C ILE A 17 48.92 12.91 38.38
N CYS A 18 50.21 13.23 38.22
CA CYS A 18 50.67 14.35 37.40
C CYS A 18 50.98 13.99 35.93
N THR A 19 50.73 12.74 35.49
CA THR A 19 50.92 12.32 34.08
C THR A 19 49.65 11.87 33.37
N ASP A 20 48.53 11.73 34.09
CA ASP A 20 47.22 11.78 33.46
C ASP A 20 46.79 13.23 33.43
N LYS A 21 46.24 13.67 32.29
CA LYS A 21 45.65 14.99 32.07
C LYS A 21 44.49 15.22 33.07
N GLY A 22 44.84 15.49 34.32
CA GLY A 22 43.93 15.75 35.41
C GLY A 22 43.40 17.15 35.25
N VAL A 23 42.11 17.24 34.90
CA VAL A 23 41.24 18.43 34.99
C VAL A 23 42.03 19.72 34.80
N ALA A 24 42.44 19.99 33.55
CA ALA A 24 42.94 21.31 33.22
C ALA A 24 41.81 22.30 33.52
N THR A 25 41.95 23.06 34.61
CA THR A 25 41.35 24.38 34.68
C THR A 25 41.72 25.07 33.38
N ARG A 26 40.74 25.47 32.58
CA ARG A 26 40.96 26.12 31.28
C ARG A 26 41.99 27.25 31.44
N THR A 27 43.24 27.00 31.05
CA THR A 27 44.35 27.96 31.18
C THR A 27 44.47 28.86 29.96
N ALA A 28 43.83 28.52 28.83
CA ALA A 28 43.83 29.35 27.64
C ALA A 28 42.81 30.48 27.79
N GLU A 29 43.29 31.69 28.04
CA GLU A 29 42.49 32.81 28.54
C GLU A 29 41.37 33.28 27.60
N ASP A 30 41.41 33.00 26.29
CA ASP A 30 40.36 33.25 25.28
C ASP A 30 40.44 32.28 24.06
N ALA A 31 40.08 31.00 24.22
CA ALA A 31 40.30 29.98 23.17
C ALA A 31 39.25 29.96 22.02
N ALA A 32 39.74 30.05 20.78
CA ALA A 32 38.98 29.84 19.54
C ALA A 32 38.84 28.34 19.19
N ILE A 33 37.91 28.02 18.29
CA ILE A 33 37.74 26.66 17.76
C ILE A 33 38.79 26.39 16.68
N GLY A 34 39.50 25.27 16.80
CA GLY A 34 40.49 24.82 15.83
C GLY A 34 39.87 24.49 14.46
N ALA A 35 40.65 24.65 13.39
CA ALA A 35 40.15 24.55 12.01
C ALA A 35 39.54 23.17 11.69
N ASP A 36 40.17 22.10 12.15
CA ASP A 36 39.70 20.71 11.95
C ASP A 36 38.40 20.43 12.72
N ALA A 37 38.31 20.85 13.98
CA ALA A 37 37.09 20.68 14.76
C ALA A 37 35.91 21.47 14.17
N TRP A 38 36.18 22.68 13.69
CA TRP A 38 35.19 23.48 12.98
C TRP A 38 34.69 22.79 11.70
N ALA A 39 35.60 22.29 10.86
CA ALA A 39 35.26 21.56 9.63
C ALA A 39 34.39 20.33 9.92
N LYS A 40 34.70 19.59 10.99
CA LYS A 40 33.89 18.43 11.41
C LYS A 40 32.47 18.83 11.86
N ILE A 41 32.32 19.93 12.60
CA ILE A 41 30.98 20.44 12.97
C ILE A 41 30.18 20.81 11.71
N VAL A 42 30.81 21.51 10.76
CA VAL A 42 30.20 21.87 9.48
C VAL A 42 29.75 20.63 8.71
N GLY A 43 30.60 19.61 8.61
CA GLY A 43 30.25 18.40 7.87
C GLY A 43 29.21 17.52 8.57
N VAL A 44 29.14 17.47 9.90
CA VAL A 44 28.01 16.83 10.61
C VAL A 44 26.70 17.51 10.24
N ALA A 45 26.69 18.85 10.20
CA ALA A 45 25.53 19.61 9.80
C ALA A 45 25.13 19.36 8.34
N ALA A 46 26.09 19.15 7.44
CA ALA A 46 25.84 18.79 6.06
C ALA A 46 25.26 17.37 5.93
N ASP A 47 25.83 16.39 6.61
CA ASP A 47 25.35 15.00 6.62
C ASP A 47 23.91 14.92 7.17
N LEU A 48 23.58 15.63 8.24
CA LEU A 48 22.21 15.65 8.79
C LEU A 48 21.18 16.26 7.81
N ARG A 49 21.58 17.23 6.97
CA ARG A 49 20.69 17.80 5.94
C ARG A 49 20.31 16.78 4.85
N THR A 50 21.15 15.76 4.62
CA THR A 50 20.83 14.68 3.65
C THR A 50 19.61 13.86 4.05
N SER A 51 19.12 13.97 5.29
CA SER A 51 17.90 13.30 5.75
C SER A 51 16.68 13.57 4.86
N ALA A 52 16.58 14.76 4.24
CA ALA A 52 15.51 15.07 3.29
C ALA A 52 15.61 14.23 2.00
N ASN A 53 16.83 13.99 1.51
CA ASN A 53 17.06 13.18 0.31
C ASN A 53 16.79 11.69 0.57
N VAL A 54 17.26 11.20 1.72
CA VAL A 54 17.01 9.81 2.16
C VAL A 54 15.51 9.57 2.34
N ALA A 55 14.80 10.53 2.92
CA ALA A 55 13.36 10.49 3.04
C ALA A 55 12.66 10.49 1.67
N ALA A 56 13.03 11.39 0.77
CA ALA A 56 12.48 11.38 -0.59
C ALA A 56 12.70 10.05 -1.31
N LEU A 57 13.90 9.46 -1.18
CA LEU A 57 14.19 8.13 -1.72
C LEU A 57 13.26 7.07 -1.14
N LEU A 58 13.11 6.99 0.18
CA LEU A 58 12.22 6.02 0.83
C LEU A 58 10.77 6.20 0.35
N ASN A 59 10.28 7.43 0.29
CA ASN A 59 8.94 7.72 -0.20
C ASN A 59 8.78 7.29 -1.67
N GLY A 60 9.73 7.64 -2.54
CA GLY A 60 9.74 7.25 -3.95
C GLY A 60 9.73 5.73 -4.15
N LYS A 61 10.51 4.98 -3.36
CA LYS A 61 10.50 3.52 -3.37
C LYS A 61 9.12 2.94 -3.01
N MET A 62 8.49 3.47 -1.98
CA MET A 62 7.15 3.03 -1.57
C MET A 62 6.08 3.37 -2.63
N THR A 63 6.18 4.53 -3.28
CA THR A 63 5.30 4.87 -4.41
C THR A 63 5.48 3.90 -5.58
N ARG A 64 6.72 3.52 -5.92
CA ARG A 64 7.01 2.53 -6.97
C ARG A 64 6.46 1.15 -6.60
N LEU A 65 6.59 0.73 -5.34
CA LEU A 65 6.01 -0.51 -4.82
C LEU A 65 4.49 -0.58 -5.04
N GLU A 66 3.77 0.50 -4.71
CA GLU A 66 2.31 0.60 -4.90
C GLU A 66 1.90 0.61 -6.37
N GLN A 67 2.66 1.30 -7.21
CA GLN A 67 2.42 1.38 -8.65
C GLN A 67 2.64 0.01 -9.32
N ASP A 68 3.73 -0.68 -8.97
CA ASP A 68 4.02 -2.03 -9.46
C ASP A 68 2.95 -3.04 -9.02
N GLY A 69 2.53 -3.00 -7.74
CA GLY A 69 1.44 -3.82 -7.24
C GLY A 69 0.12 -3.57 -7.99
N SER A 70 -0.24 -2.30 -8.19
CA SER A 70 -1.43 -1.91 -8.96
C SER A 70 -1.37 -2.39 -10.41
N GLN A 71 -0.20 -2.30 -11.05
CA GLN A 71 0.00 -2.81 -12.40
C GLN A 71 -0.19 -4.34 -12.46
N LYS A 72 0.39 -5.08 -11.51
CA LYS A 72 0.23 -6.54 -11.40
C LYS A 72 -1.23 -6.94 -11.18
N HIS A 73 -1.96 -6.23 -10.33
CA HIS A 73 -3.40 -6.42 -10.13
C HIS A 73 -4.14 -6.25 -11.47
N TRP A 74 -4.01 -5.11 -12.13
CA TRP A 74 -4.78 -4.82 -13.35
C TRP A 74 -4.40 -5.71 -14.53
N LYS A 75 -3.13 -6.12 -14.65
CA LYS A 75 -2.70 -7.16 -15.63
C LYS A 75 -3.43 -8.48 -15.37
N THR A 76 -3.45 -8.90 -14.12
CA THR A 76 -4.10 -10.16 -13.71
C THR A 76 -5.61 -10.11 -13.91
N GLU A 77 -6.26 -9.01 -13.54
CA GLU A 77 -7.69 -8.82 -13.68
C GLU A 77 -8.14 -8.75 -15.15
N ALA A 78 -7.37 -8.05 -16.00
CA ALA A 78 -7.61 -8.01 -17.44
C ALA A 78 -7.53 -9.41 -18.06
N PHE A 79 -6.50 -10.19 -17.71
CA PHE A 79 -6.38 -11.58 -18.15
C PHE A 79 -7.55 -12.45 -17.66
N THR A 80 -7.85 -12.38 -16.36
CA THR A 80 -8.91 -13.16 -15.71
C THR A 80 -10.28 -12.87 -16.31
N SER A 81 -10.52 -11.63 -16.75
CA SER A 81 -11.74 -11.21 -17.42
C SER A 81 -11.91 -11.83 -18.81
N THR A 82 -10.84 -12.32 -19.44
CA THR A 82 -10.90 -13.04 -20.73
C THR A 82 -11.30 -14.51 -20.60
N LEU A 83 -11.20 -15.07 -19.39
CA LEU A 83 -11.40 -16.50 -19.16
C LEU A 83 -12.88 -16.88 -19.21
N SER A 84 -13.19 -17.87 -20.05
CA SER A 84 -14.53 -18.47 -20.14
C SER A 84 -14.71 -19.68 -19.22
N ASP A 85 -13.62 -20.36 -18.83
CA ASP A 85 -13.66 -21.47 -17.88
C ASP A 85 -13.89 -20.91 -16.46
N VAL A 86 -15.07 -21.20 -15.91
CA VAL A 86 -15.51 -20.72 -14.60
C VAL A 86 -14.58 -21.18 -13.47
N LYS A 87 -14.11 -22.43 -13.49
CA LYS A 87 -13.24 -22.98 -12.43
C LYS A 87 -11.84 -22.40 -12.51
N LEU A 88 -11.31 -22.21 -13.72
CA LEU A 88 -10.03 -21.55 -13.88
C LEU A 88 -10.13 -20.08 -13.44
N LYS A 89 -11.21 -19.40 -13.82
CA LYS A 89 -11.48 -18.02 -13.44
C LYS A 89 -11.59 -17.86 -11.93
N GLU A 90 -12.31 -18.75 -11.25
CA GLU A 90 -12.41 -18.80 -9.77
C GLU A 90 -11.02 -18.89 -9.11
N ARG A 91 -10.16 -19.80 -9.56
CA ARG A 91 -8.78 -19.92 -9.04
C ARG A 91 -7.98 -18.63 -9.18
N TRP A 92 -8.12 -17.92 -10.31
CA TRP A 92 -7.49 -16.62 -10.49
C TRP A 92 -8.06 -15.53 -9.58
N HIS A 93 -9.36 -15.54 -9.29
CA HIS A 93 -9.95 -14.59 -8.34
C HIS A 93 -9.39 -14.77 -6.92
N PHE A 94 -9.14 -16.02 -6.50
CA PHE A 94 -8.45 -16.27 -5.23
C PHE A 94 -7.00 -15.76 -5.21
N LEU A 95 -6.27 -15.88 -6.32
CA LEU A 95 -4.93 -15.29 -6.44
C LEU A 95 -4.97 -13.75 -6.42
N LEU A 96 -5.94 -13.15 -7.12
CA LEU A 96 -6.22 -11.72 -7.10
C LEU A 96 -6.54 -11.24 -5.69
N LEU A 97 -7.39 -11.96 -4.95
CA LEU A 97 -7.73 -11.61 -3.57
C LEU A 97 -6.52 -11.61 -2.66
N CYS A 98 -5.61 -12.59 -2.81
CA CYS A 98 -4.35 -12.53 -2.07
C CYS A 98 -3.51 -11.32 -2.50
N LEU A 99 -3.30 -11.13 -3.81
CA LEU A 99 -2.48 -10.03 -4.32
C LEU A 99 -3.01 -8.66 -3.83
N ASP A 100 -4.32 -8.46 -3.83
CA ASP A 100 -4.97 -7.23 -3.36
C ASP A 100 -4.78 -7.03 -1.86
N GLY A 101 -4.84 -8.12 -1.09
CA GLY A 101 -4.51 -8.12 0.32
C GLY A 101 -3.06 -7.69 0.59
N LEU A 102 -2.10 -8.25 -0.15
CA LEU A 102 -0.69 -7.87 -0.04
C LEU A 102 -0.46 -6.40 -0.43
N ILE A 103 -1.12 -5.92 -1.50
CA ILE A 103 -1.09 -4.52 -1.92
C ILE A 103 -1.68 -3.63 -0.82
N ALA A 104 -2.80 -4.02 -0.21
CA ALA A 104 -3.44 -3.27 0.86
C ALA A 104 -2.54 -3.19 2.11
N ASP A 105 -1.86 -4.28 2.46
CA ASP A 105 -0.92 -4.29 3.58
C ASP A 105 0.32 -3.43 3.30
N ASN A 106 0.82 -3.43 2.06
CA ASN A 106 1.89 -2.53 1.64
C ASN A 106 1.46 -1.05 1.71
N LYS A 107 0.24 -0.72 1.27
CA LYS A 107 -0.32 0.64 1.40
C LYS A 107 -0.46 1.08 2.86
N ARG A 108 -0.93 0.20 3.75
CA ARG A 108 -0.99 0.48 5.20
C ARG A 108 0.41 0.75 5.77
N LYS A 109 1.40 -0.05 5.40
CA LYS A 109 2.81 0.16 5.79
C LYS A 109 3.35 1.48 5.23
N HIS A 110 2.99 1.86 4.01
CA HIS A 110 3.40 3.14 3.42
C HIS A 110 2.90 4.33 4.25
N VAL A 111 1.60 4.37 4.61
CA VAL A 111 1.03 5.46 5.42
C VAL A 111 1.75 5.61 6.77
N LEU A 112 1.99 4.50 7.47
CA LEU A 112 2.72 4.51 8.75
C LEU A 112 4.17 4.98 8.57
N THR A 113 4.82 4.56 7.48
CA THR A 113 6.20 4.95 7.15
C THR A 113 6.28 6.44 6.84
N THR A 114 5.32 7.01 6.12
CA THR A 114 5.31 8.44 5.76
C THR A 114 5.22 9.34 6.99
N ALA A 115 4.40 8.97 7.99
CA ALA A 115 4.34 9.72 9.25
C ALA A 115 5.69 9.71 10.00
N ALA A 116 6.29 8.52 10.15
CA ALA A 116 7.59 8.36 10.80
C ALA A 116 8.72 9.07 10.02
N LEU A 117 8.62 9.10 8.69
CA LEU A 117 9.57 9.78 7.83
C LEU A 117 9.58 11.29 8.08
N ILE A 118 8.40 11.93 8.15
CA ILE A 118 8.29 13.37 8.41
C ILE A 118 8.93 13.72 9.76
N GLU A 119 8.61 12.95 10.80
CA GLU A 119 9.16 13.15 12.14
C GLU A 119 10.69 13.03 12.15
N LYS A 120 11.23 11.94 11.59
CA LYS A 120 12.67 11.68 11.58
C LYS A 120 13.44 12.71 10.74
N THR A 121 12.89 13.11 9.59
CA THR A 121 13.49 14.18 8.79
C THR A 121 13.49 15.49 9.58
N ALA A 122 12.40 15.83 10.26
CA ALA A 122 12.34 17.04 11.09
C ALA A 122 13.36 17.02 12.24
N GLN A 123 13.53 15.89 12.93
CA GLN A 123 14.53 15.72 13.99
C GLN A 123 15.96 15.96 13.47
N ALA A 124 16.31 15.34 12.34
CA ALA A 124 17.62 15.52 11.73
C ALA A 124 17.87 16.97 11.25
N LEU A 125 16.87 17.57 10.60
CA LEU A 125 16.96 18.96 10.11
C LEU A 125 16.98 19.98 11.24
N HIS A 126 16.30 19.72 12.36
CA HIS A 126 16.33 20.59 13.53
C HIS A 126 17.74 20.67 14.13
N ALA A 127 18.41 19.52 14.30
CA ALA A 127 19.80 19.50 14.73
C ALA A 127 20.74 20.17 13.70
N ALA A 128 20.54 19.88 12.41
CA ALA A 128 21.32 20.51 11.34
C ALA A 128 21.19 22.04 11.31
N GLY A 129 20.00 22.56 11.63
CA GLY A 129 19.71 23.98 11.79
C GLY A 129 20.44 24.59 12.98
N ASN A 130 20.42 23.94 14.14
CA ASN A 130 21.17 24.38 15.33
C ASN A 130 22.68 24.47 15.07
N LEU A 131 23.24 23.48 14.36
CA LEU A 131 24.64 23.52 13.93
C LEU A 131 24.88 24.63 12.90
N GLY A 132 23.96 24.83 11.97
CA GLY A 132 24.04 25.91 10.97
C GLY A 132 24.08 27.28 11.61
N GLU A 133 23.15 27.56 12.51
CA GLU A 133 23.08 28.83 13.22
C GLU A 133 24.32 29.08 14.07
N PHE A 134 24.81 28.04 14.76
CA PHE A 134 26.07 28.09 15.48
C PHE A 134 27.23 28.47 14.55
N THR A 135 27.39 27.75 13.43
CA THR A 135 28.51 28.03 12.51
C THR A 135 28.44 29.42 11.90
N LYS A 136 27.23 29.90 11.60
CA LYS A 136 27.00 31.23 11.03
C LYS A 136 27.26 32.35 12.03
N THR A 137 26.78 32.20 13.27
CA THR A 137 26.92 33.22 14.31
C THR A 137 28.34 33.27 14.82
N VAL A 138 28.89 32.14 15.26
CA VAL A 138 30.25 32.08 15.81
C VAL A 138 31.30 32.38 14.75
N GLY A 139 31.11 31.92 13.51
CA GLY A 139 32.00 32.23 12.40
C GLY A 139 32.05 33.72 12.02
N ARG A 140 31.09 34.52 12.51
CA ARG A 140 31.03 35.99 12.30
C ARG A 140 31.44 36.79 13.53
N LEU A 141 31.80 36.14 14.64
CA LEU A 141 32.40 36.81 15.79
C LEU A 141 33.88 37.08 15.50
N LEU A 142 34.09 38.18 14.78
CA LEU A 142 35.37 38.63 14.25
C LEU A 142 35.76 39.96 14.91
N SER A 143 37.05 40.20 14.97
CA SER A 143 37.68 41.47 15.33
C SER A 143 38.88 41.71 14.41
N GLY A 144 39.46 42.91 14.45
CA GLY A 144 40.54 43.30 13.55
C GLY A 144 41.72 42.32 13.44
N THR A 145 42.09 41.64 14.52
CA THR A 145 43.23 40.69 14.54
C THR A 145 42.89 39.30 15.11
N SER A 146 41.64 39.05 15.49
CA SER A 146 41.25 37.81 16.17
C SER A 146 39.82 37.41 15.81
N GLY A 147 39.49 36.14 15.98
CA GLY A 147 38.13 35.65 15.80
C GLY A 147 37.92 34.30 16.45
N CYS A 148 36.64 33.88 16.50
CA CYS A 148 36.24 32.69 17.24
C CYS A 148 36.59 31.35 16.58
N VAL A 149 37.12 31.38 15.36
CA VAL A 149 37.48 30.20 14.58
C VAL A 149 38.88 30.41 14.00
N CYS A 150 39.70 29.37 14.05
CA CYS A 150 41.02 29.37 13.46
C CYS A 150 40.96 29.00 11.98
N GLN A 151 41.68 29.74 11.15
CA GLN A 151 41.84 29.46 9.73
C GLN A 151 42.85 28.34 9.52
N THR A 152 43.95 28.38 10.28
CA THR A 152 44.97 27.34 10.32
C THR A 152 45.39 27.09 11.76
N GLY A 153 45.65 25.82 12.10
CA GLY A 153 45.93 25.38 13.46
C GLY A 153 44.97 24.27 13.91
N ALA A 154 45.54 23.22 14.48
CA ALA A 154 44.78 22.11 15.05
C ALA A 154 44.33 22.44 16.48
N ALA A 155 43.35 21.70 16.99
CA ALA A 155 43.02 21.77 18.41
C ALA A 155 44.21 21.32 19.29
N GLY A 156 44.36 21.94 20.46
CA GLY A 156 45.44 21.62 21.40
C GLY A 156 46.80 22.17 20.96
N ALA A 157 46.81 22.95 19.89
CA ALA A 157 47.98 23.64 19.34
C ALA A 157 47.63 25.10 19.07
N SER A 158 48.64 25.86 18.66
CA SER A 158 48.44 27.27 18.45
C SER A 158 47.67 27.62 17.19
N CYS A 159 46.79 28.63 17.29
CA CYS A 159 46.14 29.19 16.10
C CYS A 159 47.12 30.07 15.37
N THR A 160 47.69 29.53 14.29
CA THR A 160 48.65 30.23 13.46
C THR A 160 47.99 31.33 12.63
N ALA A 161 46.68 31.21 12.37
CA ALA A 161 45.86 32.28 11.81
C ALA A 161 44.40 32.17 12.29
N HIS A 162 43.77 33.31 12.57
CA HIS A 162 42.34 33.43 12.83
C HIS A 162 41.59 33.88 11.58
N TYR A 163 40.32 33.49 11.50
CA TYR A 163 39.38 34.28 10.71
C TYR A 163 39.20 35.66 11.37
N THR A 164 39.32 36.73 10.59
CA THR A 164 39.20 38.13 11.04
C THR A 164 38.28 38.92 10.11
N GLU A 165 38.00 40.18 10.44
CA GLU A 165 37.23 41.09 9.56
C GLU A 165 37.86 41.27 8.17
N ASN A 166 39.17 41.03 8.04
CA ASN A 166 39.93 41.15 6.79
C ASN A 166 40.14 39.80 6.08
N SER A 167 39.69 38.69 6.67
CA SER A 167 39.79 37.34 6.10
C SER A 167 38.51 36.98 5.31
N PRO A 168 38.56 36.02 4.36
CA PRO A 168 37.35 35.35 3.89
C PRO A 168 36.57 34.77 5.07
N LEU A 169 35.24 34.70 4.98
CA LEU A 169 34.45 34.09 6.06
C LEU A 169 34.79 32.60 6.20
N PRO A 170 34.76 32.03 7.43
CA PRO A 170 34.93 30.61 7.62
C PRO A 170 33.85 29.83 6.85
N PRO A 171 34.14 28.58 6.42
CA PRO A 171 33.12 27.68 5.91
C PRO A 171 32.00 27.55 6.95
N VAL A 172 30.75 27.73 6.51
CA VAL A 172 29.56 27.57 7.36
C VAL A 172 28.74 26.41 6.84
N ALA A 173 27.92 25.81 7.70
CA ALA A 173 26.97 24.82 7.22
C ALA A 173 25.95 25.49 6.27
N PRO A 174 25.44 24.79 5.24
CA PRO A 174 24.58 25.39 4.24
C PRO A 174 23.32 26.04 4.83
N ASP A 175 23.08 27.31 4.50
CA ASP A 175 21.93 28.10 4.97
C ASP A 175 20.57 27.58 4.44
N LYS A 176 20.60 26.84 3.34
CA LYS A 176 19.42 26.33 2.63
C LYS A 176 19.52 24.82 2.47
N LEU A 177 18.38 24.14 2.53
CA LEU A 177 18.30 22.70 2.32
C LEU A 177 18.68 22.28 0.89
N GLY A 178 18.53 23.19 -0.09
CA GLY A 178 18.78 22.89 -1.50
C GLY A 178 17.60 22.14 -2.14
N GLN A 179 17.82 21.61 -3.35
CA GLN A 179 16.85 20.75 -4.02
C GLN A 179 16.88 19.36 -3.38
N VAL A 180 15.70 18.84 -3.04
CA VAL A 180 15.56 17.48 -2.52
C VAL A 180 15.65 16.48 -3.69
N THR A 181 16.46 15.45 -3.53
CA THR A 181 16.69 14.38 -4.53
C THR A 181 16.47 12.99 -3.92
N GLU A 182 16.20 11.98 -4.73
CA GLU A 182 16.13 10.57 -4.27
C GLU A 182 17.54 9.96 -4.21
N ASP A 183 18.27 10.19 -3.11
CA ASP A 183 19.63 9.66 -2.91
C ASP A 183 19.90 9.30 -1.45
N LEU A 184 20.69 8.24 -1.23
CA LEU A 184 21.20 7.86 0.09
C LEU A 184 22.32 8.78 0.57
N GLY A 185 23.05 9.39 -0.37
CA GLY A 185 24.19 10.27 -0.13
C GLY A 185 25.41 9.54 0.45
N SER A 186 26.61 9.97 0.06
CA SER A 186 27.82 9.62 0.80
C SER A 186 27.92 10.47 2.06
N ARG A 187 28.07 9.82 3.22
CA ARG A 187 28.21 10.47 4.52
C ARG A 187 29.48 10.02 5.19
N GLU A 188 30.29 10.97 5.61
CA GLU A 188 31.59 10.69 6.24
C GLU A 188 31.60 10.98 7.73
N HIS A 189 30.70 11.84 8.20
CA HIS A 189 30.71 12.41 9.54
C HIS A 189 29.63 11.78 10.41
N VAL A 190 28.44 11.52 9.86
CA VAL A 190 27.34 10.81 10.51
C VAL A 190 27.20 9.42 9.91
N THR A 191 27.56 8.41 10.69
CA THR A 191 27.53 6.99 10.29
C THR A 191 26.39 6.24 10.98
N ASN A 192 26.20 4.98 10.63
CA ASN A 192 25.26 4.09 11.34
C ASN A 192 25.62 3.87 12.82
N LYS A 193 26.83 4.23 13.24
CA LYS A 193 27.31 4.10 14.63
C LYS A 193 27.27 5.38 15.42
N GLY A 194 27.46 6.54 14.80
CA GLY A 194 27.55 7.82 15.49
C GLY A 194 28.21 8.90 14.64
N PHE A 195 28.72 9.93 15.31
CA PHE A 195 29.48 11.02 14.71
C PHE A 195 30.97 10.66 14.62
N ALA A 196 31.31 9.72 13.74
CA ALA A 196 32.59 9.04 13.68
C ALA A 196 33.80 10.00 13.71
N LYS A 197 33.71 11.13 13.00
CA LYS A 197 34.81 12.11 12.87
C LYS A 197 34.98 13.01 14.10
N LEU A 198 33.98 13.11 14.99
CA LEU A 198 34.09 13.89 16.22
C LEU A 198 34.87 13.14 17.31
N GLY A 199 35.01 11.81 17.20
CA GLY A 199 35.88 11.02 18.08
C GLY A 199 35.30 10.77 19.47
N THR A 200 36.18 10.45 20.42
CA THR A 200 35.81 9.92 21.75
C THR A 200 35.91 10.96 22.88
N SER A 201 36.42 12.15 22.61
CA SER A 201 36.63 13.22 23.61
C SER A 201 36.36 14.60 23.01
N PHE A 202 35.19 14.74 22.39
CA PHE A 202 34.75 16.00 21.77
C PHE A 202 34.10 16.90 22.81
N GLY A 203 34.44 18.20 22.82
CA GLY A 203 33.87 19.13 23.78
C GLY A 203 34.69 20.39 23.87
N LEU A 204 34.30 21.30 24.75
CA LEU A 204 34.98 22.58 24.96
C LEU A 204 36.34 22.40 25.71
N ASN A 205 37.29 21.75 25.04
CA ASN A 205 38.60 21.28 25.53
C ASN A 205 39.69 21.37 24.43
N ASP A 206 40.91 20.92 24.74
CA ASP A 206 42.05 20.89 23.81
C ASP A 206 41.87 20.01 22.55
N ASN A 207 40.83 19.18 22.46
CA ASN A 207 40.54 18.42 21.23
C ASN A 207 39.66 19.22 20.25
N VAL A 208 39.11 20.37 20.68
CA VAL A 208 38.28 21.26 19.85
C VAL A 208 38.82 22.68 19.79
N GLN A 209 39.41 23.17 20.87
CA GLN A 209 39.89 24.54 21.00
C GLN A 209 41.41 24.63 20.98
N ASN A 210 41.93 25.82 20.71
CA ASN A 210 43.37 26.12 20.79
C ASN A 210 43.81 26.49 22.21
N THR A 211 45.13 26.58 22.40
CA THR A 211 45.76 26.71 23.72
C THR A 211 46.29 28.11 24.06
N ASP A 212 46.29 29.06 23.12
CA ASP A 212 47.17 30.25 23.23
C ASP A 212 46.45 31.54 23.63
N GLY A 213 45.19 31.44 24.03
CA GLY A 213 44.47 32.55 24.65
C GLY A 213 44.19 33.78 23.75
N THR A 214 44.44 33.70 22.45
CA THR A 214 43.95 34.67 21.46
C THR A 214 42.74 34.07 20.75
N GLY A 215 41.55 34.67 20.83
CA GLY A 215 40.42 34.10 20.10
C GLY A 215 39.04 34.57 20.54
N CYS A 216 38.43 33.80 21.45
CA CYS A 216 36.97 33.78 21.60
C CYS A 216 36.47 33.79 23.05
N LYS A 217 35.86 34.91 23.44
CA LYS A 217 35.32 35.12 24.79
C LYS A 217 33.98 34.47 25.07
N ILE A 218 33.22 34.09 24.03
CA ILE A 218 31.85 33.57 24.19
C ILE A 218 31.82 32.22 24.93
N PHE A 219 32.92 31.46 24.85
CA PHE A 219 33.02 30.16 25.49
C PHE A 219 33.47 30.24 26.96
N LYS A 220 33.77 31.42 27.50
CA LYS A 220 34.27 31.65 28.87
C LYS A 220 33.16 32.06 29.85
N ARG A 221 33.30 31.75 31.15
CA ARG A 221 32.32 32.13 32.19
C ARG A 221 32.57 33.49 32.85
N THR A 222 33.77 33.79 33.36
CA THR A 222 34.01 34.93 34.30
C THR A 222 34.46 36.24 33.63
N ASP A 223 34.92 37.22 34.45
CA ASP A 223 35.26 38.65 34.26
C ASP A 223 35.92 39.11 32.96
N THR A 224 36.52 38.20 32.23
CA THR A 224 37.17 38.49 30.95
C THR A 224 36.36 37.97 29.76
N GLY A 225 35.23 37.31 30.01
CA GLY A 225 34.23 36.81 29.06
C GLY A 225 32.95 37.64 29.02
N THR A 226 31.93 37.16 28.30
CA THR A 226 30.72 37.94 27.97
C THR A 226 29.76 38.23 29.13
N HIS A 227 29.99 37.64 30.32
CA HIS A 227 29.07 37.71 31.47
C HIS A 227 29.61 38.57 32.64
N GLY A 228 30.76 39.22 32.47
CA GLY A 228 31.38 40.07 33.49
C GLY A 228 31.89 39.28 34.71
N ALA A 229 32.36 40.01 35.74
CA ALA A 229 33.10 39.43 36.88
C ALA A 229 32.32 38.42 37.72
N ALA A 230 31.00 38.56 37.77
CA ALA A 230 30.13 37.60 38.45
C ALA A 230 30.01 36.25 37.71
N GLY A 231 30.30 36.24 36.42
CA GLY A 231 30.15 35.11 35.53
C GLY A 231 28.70 34.60 35.36
N SER A 232 28.55 33.49 34.66
CA SER A 232 27.26 32.79 34.48
C SER A 232 27.13 31.62 35.44
N ALA A 233 26.05 31.57 36.22
CA ALA A 233 25.70 30.42 37.05
C ALA A 233 24.92 29.32 36.30
N ILE A 234 24.70 29.49 34.99
CA ILE A 234 24.02 28.51 34.14
C ILE A 234 24.97 27.93 33.09
N ASP A 235 24.76 26.65 32.80
CA ASP A 235 25.37 25.97 31.65
C ASP A 235 24.85 26.61 30.35
N VAL A 236 25.76 26.86 29.41
CA VAL A 236 25.42 27.38 28.09
C VAL A 236 25.79 26.36 27.02
N LEU A 237 24.79 25.98 26.24
CA LEU A 237 24.89 25.00 25.16
C LEU A 237 25.12 25.72 23.84
N PHE A 238 26.06 25.22 23.06
CA PHE A 238 26.35 25.64 21.69
C PHE A 238 26.27 24.43 20.75
N ALA A 239 26.15 24.69 19.45
CA ALA A 239 26.21 23.67 18.41
C ALA A 239 25.28 22.47 18.70
N GLY A 240 24.00 22.73 19.02
CA GLY A 240 23.03 21.68 19.33
C GLY A 240 23.36 20.83 20.56
N GLY A 241 24.22 21.33 21.45
CA GLY A 241 24.66 20.62 22.66
C GLY A 241 25.97 19.84 22.50
N LEU A 242 26.60 19.86 21.32
CA LEU A 242 27.94 19.27 21.13
C LEU A 242 29.03 20.01 21.91
N LEU A 243 28.78 21.27 22.25
CA LEU A 243 29.70 22.12 23.00
C LEU A 243 28.93 22.69 24.20
N LYS A 244 29.45 22.48 25.40
CA LYS A 244 28.85 22.97 26.64
C LYS A 244 29.87 23.76 27.43
N ARG A 245 29.55 25.01 27.73
CA ARG A 245 30.24 25.78 28.75
C ARG A 245 29.52 25.54 30.07
N LYS A 246 30.18 24.85 31.01
CA LYS A 246 29.60 24.60 32.33
C LYS A 246 29.64 25.84 33.22
N ALA A 247 28.67 25.93 34.14
CA ALA A 247 28.60 26.96 35.15
C ALA A 247 29.79 26.98 36.12
N ASP A 248 30.63 25.94 36.13
CA ASP A 248 31.85 25.81 36.95
C ASP A 248 33.15 25.92 36.13
N ASP A 249 33.07 26.22 34.83
CA ASP A 249 34.18 26.20 33.85
C ASP A 249 34.89 24.86 33.65
N THR A 250 34.40 23.77 34.25
CA THR A 250 34.99 22.45 34.04
C THR A 250 34.69 21.93 32.63
N GLU A 251 35.62 21.17 32.08
CA GLU A 251 35.46 20.56 30.77
C GLU A 251 34.42 19.44 30.79
N GLU A 252 33.67 19.33 29.70
CA GLU A 252 32.84 18.16 29.43
C GLU A 252 33.26 17.54 28.09
N ALA A 253 33.81 16.33 28.17
CA ALA A 253 34.14 15.52 27.01
C ALA A 253 32.99 14.56 26.67
N LEU A 254 32.69 14.45 25.39
CA LEU A 254 31.66 13.61 24.79
C LEU A 254 32.30 12.50 23.96
N ASN A 255 31.78 11.28 24.10
CA ASN A 255 32.16 10.18 23.23
C ASN A 255 31.13 10.02 22.12
N LEU A 256 31.50 10.39 20.90
CA LEU A 256 30.56 10.55 19.79
C LEU A 256 30.83 9.59 18.62
N SER A 257 31.98 8.92 18.59
CA SER A 257 32.38 8.07 17.48
C SER A 257 31.48 6.85 17.27
N ASP A 258 31.04 6.23 18.37
CA ASP A 258 30.14 5.08 18.37
C ASP A 258 29.16 5.20 19.54
N LEU A 259 27.91 5.53 19.21
CA LEU A 259 26.77 5.69 20.11
C LEU A 259 25.98 4.38 20.28
N THR A 260 26.42 3.29 19.64
CA THR A 260 25.77 1.96 19.72
C THR A 260 26.45 1.04 20.72
N THR A 261 27.74 1.27 21.03
CA THR A 261 28.50 0.43 21.96
C THR A 261 29.46 1.24 22.84
N GLY A 262 30.02 0.58 23.87
CA GLY A 262 31.09 1.14 24.70
C GLY A 262 30.69 2.42 25.46
N ALA A 263 31.66 3.33 25.63
CA ALA A 263 31.46 4.57 26.38
C ALA A 263 30.51 5.57 25.69
N GLY A 264 30.38 5.54 24.36
CA GLY A 264 29.46 6.41 23.63
C GLY A 264 27.99 6.00 23.79
N ALA A 265 27.70 4.70 23.91
CA ALA A 265 26.36 4.18 24.21
C ALA A 265 25.94 4.30 25.69
N ASN A 266 26.81 4.81 26.57
CA ASN A 266 26.48 5.00 27.97
C ASN A 266 25.30 5.99 28.11
N PRO A 267 24.22 5.66 28.85
CA PRO A 267 23.06 6.55 29.00
C PRO A 267 23.40 7.96 29.49
N THR A 268 24.41 8.12 30.36
CA THR A 268 24.90 9.42 30.83
C THR A 268 25.57 10.22 29.72
N ASN A 269 26.23 9.56 28.76
CA ASN A 269 26.78 10.23 27.57
C ASN A 269 25.65 10.66 26.64
N LEU A 270 24.69 9.78 26.35
CA LEU A 270 23.55 10.06 25.47
C LEU A 270 22.66 11.21 25.99
N ALA A 271 22.43 11.25 27.30
CA ALA A 271 21.66 12.32 27.94
C ALA A 271 22.28 13.72 27.76
N LYS A 272 23.60 13.81 27.56
CA LYS A 272 24.29 15.10 27.32
C LYS A 272 24.04 15.65 25.92
N ILE A 273 23.64 14.81 24.98
CA ILE A 273 23.54 15.13 23.55
C ILE A 273 22.15 14.84 22.99
N HIS A 274 21.09 15.00 23.78
CA HIS A 274 19.72 14.58 23.43
C HIS A 274 19.29 14.94 21.99
N LEU A 275 19.37 16.23 21.62
CA LEU A 275 19.03 16.69 20.26
C LEU A 275 19.86 16.00 19.16
N MET A 276 21.17 15.87 19.38
CA MET A 276 22.07 15.26 18.41
C MET A 276 21.89 13.74 18.34
N TYR A 277 21.62 13.11 19.47
CA TYR A 277 21.34 11.67 19.53
C TYR A 277 20.05 11.32 18.78
N GLU A 278 18.97 12.08 19.01
CA GLU A 278 17.72 11.92 18.27
C GLU A 278 17.93 12.11 16.77
N ALA A 279 18.65 13.17 16.37
CA ALA A 279 18.97 13.41 14.97
C ALA A 279 19.80 12.28 14.32
N TRP A 280 20.76 11.72 15.05
CA TRP A 280 21.53 10.56 14.57
C TRP A 280 20.65 9.31 14.44
N GLN A 281 19.82 9.00 15.44
CA GLN A 281 18.90 7.87 15.39
C GLN A 281 17.95 8.02 14.20
N ALA A 282 17.39 9.22 14.03
CA ALA A 282 16.47 9.55 12.94
C ALA A 282 17.11 9.31 11.56
N LEU A 283 18.30 9.87 11.31
CA LEU A 283 18.99 9.69 10.03
C LEU A 283 19.41 8.23 9.80
N ARG A 284 19.89 7.54 10.84
CA ARG A 284 20.25 6.13 10.77
C ARG A 284 19.04 5.28 10.39
N ASP A 285 17.92 5.48 11.08
CA ASP A 285 16.72 4.69 10.87
C ASP A 285 16.09 4.98 9.48
N LEU A 286 16.06 6.25 9.05
CA LEU A 286 15.66 6.62 7.68
C LEU A 286 16.53 5.91 6.63
N THR A 287 17.84 5.90 6.85
CA THR A 287 18.79 5.26 5.94
C THR A 287 18.56 3.77 5.84
N ASN A 288 18.43 3.10 6.99
CA ASN A 288 18.18 1.66 7.04
C ASN A 288 16.84 1.33 6.37
N ALA A 289 15.80 2.14 6.60
CA ALA A 289 14.52 1.96 5.94
C ALA A 289 14.62 2.14 4.42
N ALA A 290 15.26 3.22 3.94
CA ALA A 290 15.45 3.48 2.52
C ALA A 290 16.29 2.39 1.82
N GLN A 291 17.32 1.87 2.48
CA GLN A 291 18.16 0.80 1.94
C GLN A 291 17.39 -0.50 1.74
N ASN A 292 16.53 -0.86 2.71
CA ASN A 292 15.84 -2.15 2.73
C ASN A 292 14.42 -2.11 2.15
N ALA A 293 13.89 -0.94 1.80
CA ALA A 293 12.55 -0.82 1.24
C ALA A 293 12.47 -1.51 -0.15
N PRO A 294 11.50 -2.42 -0.36
CA PRO A 294 11.25 -3.01 -1.66
C PRO A 294 10.63 -1.99 -2.62
N GLU A 295 10.89 -2.17 -3.91
CA GLU A 295 10.31 -1.33 -4.97
C GLU A 295 9.30 -2.09 -5.84
N GLN A 296 9.14 -3.40 -5.60
CA GLN A 296 8.26 -4.28 -6.36
C GLN A 296 7.45 -5.14 -5.40
N THR A 297 6.18 -5.33 -5.74
CA THR A 297 5.25 -6.19 -5.01
C THR A 297 5.41 -7.62 -5.51
N ASP A 298 5.83 -8.53 -4.64
CA ASP A 298 5.97 -9.93 -5.02
C ASP A 298 4.62 -10.56 -5.38
N LEU A 299 4.62 -11.40 -6.41
CA LEU A 299 3.43 -12.18 -6.78
C LEU A 299 3.24 -13.31 -5.76
N PRO A 300 2.00 -13.62 -5.35
CA PRO A 300 1.71 -14.68 -4.39
C PRO A 300 2.33 -16.03 -4.79
N THR A 301 3.12 -16.60 -3.90
CA THR A 301 3.73 -17.92 -4.04
C THR A 301 2.90 -18.99 -3.32
N ARG A 302 3.29 -20.25 -3.48
CA ARG A 302 2.65 -21.34 -2.74
C ARG A 302 2.78 -21.20 -1.22
N ALA A 303 3.89 -20.65 -0.74
CA ALA A 303 4.13 -20.44 0.69
C ALA A 303 3.18 -19.36 1.24
N ASP A 304 2.92 -18.31 0.47
CA ASP A 304 2.04 -17.22 0.89
C ASP A 304 0.58 -17.69 1.03
N LEU A 305 0.16 -18.63 0.19
CA LEU A 305 -1.20 -19.20 0.20
C LEU A 305 -1.46 -20.16 1.36
N ALA A 306 -0.43 -20.74 1.97
CA ALA A 306 -0.57 -21.74 3.03
C ALA A 306 -1.11 -21.12 4.33
N TYR A 307 -1.59 -21.97 5.25
CA TYR A 307 -1.90 -21.52 6.61
C TYR A 307 -0.62 -20.95 7.28
N GLY A 308 -0.74 -19.82 7.94
CA GLY A 308 0.35 -19.00 8.47
C GLY A 308 1.05 -18.12 7.42
N GLY A 309 0.72 -18.28 6.13
CA GLY A 309 1.26 -17.48 5.04
C GLY A 309 0.65 -16.09 4.94
N LEU A 310 1.27 -15.23 4.14
CA LEU A 310 0.87 -13.83 3.99
C LEU A 310 -0.54 -13.64 3.43
N CYS A 311 -1.05 -14.60 2.65
CA CYS A 311 -2.40 -14.55 2.08
C CYS A 311 -3.50 -15.00 3.06
N GLN A 312 -3.17 -15.75 4.12
CA GLN A 312 -4.19 -16.35 5.00
C GLN A 312 -5.27 -15.37 5.46
N PRO A 313 -4.96 -14.19 6.03
CA PRO A 313 -6.00 -13.28 6.53
C PRO A 313 -6.95 -12.80 5.42
N HIS A 314 -6.45 -12.71 4.19
CA HIS A 314 -7.20 -12.23 3.03
C HIS A 314 -8.09 -13.34 2.44
N LEU A 315 -7.61 -14.58 2.43
CA LEU A 315 -8.35 -15.73 1.89
C LEU A 315 -9.32 -16.36 2.90
N MET A 316 -9.05 -16.25 4.20
CA MET A 316 -9.90 -16.82 5.26
C MET A 316 -11.36 -16.33 5.13
N GLU A 317 -11.55 -15.03 4.91
CA GLU A 317 -12.88 -14.44 4.79
C GLU A 317 -13.62 -14.91 3.52
N ALA A 318 -12.91 -15.11 2.41
CA ALA A 318 -13.52 -15.70 1.22
C ALA A 318 -13.99 -17.15 1.48
N PHE A 319 -13.16 -17.98 2.13
CA PHE A 319 -13.54 -19.35 2.47
C PHE A 319 -14.71 -19.42 3.46
N LYS A 320 -14.75 -18.50 4.42
CA LYS A 320 -15.88 -18.34 5.36
C LYS A 320 -17.17 -18.01 4.63
N SER A 321 -17.11 -17.08 3.68
CA SER A 321 -18.24 -16.69 2.83
C SER A 321 -18.77 -17.86 1.99
N GLU A 322 -17.88 -18.62 1.35
CA GLU A 322 -18.27 -19.81 0.58
C GLU A 322 -18.94 -20.88 1.44
N LYS A 323 -18.42 -21.11 2.66
CA LYS A 323 -18.95 -22.08 3.62
C LYS A 323 -20.13 -21.55 4.43
N LYS A 324 -20.46 -20.25 4.32
CA LYS A 324 -21.50 -19.56 5.09
C LYS A 324 -21.33 -19.77 6.60
N THR A 325 -20.11 -19.55 7.07
CA THR A 325 -19.72 -19.70 8.48
C THR A 325 -18.99 -18.45 8.95
N ASP A 326 -19.24 -18.05 10.18
CA ASP A 326 -18.51 -16.94 10.83
C ASP A 326 -17.26 -17.43 11.58
N THR A 327 -17.12 -18.75 11.76
CA THR A 327 -15.97 -19.37 12.42
C THR A 327 -14.81 -19.56 11.45
N ASP A 328 -13.61 -19.20 11.90
CA ASP A 328 -12.38 -19.43 11.15
C ASP A 328 -12.12 -20.92 10.91
N LEU A 329 -11.57 -21.23 9.73
CA LEU A 329 -11.20 -22.59 9.36
C LEU A 329 -9.97 -23.03 10.16
N THR A 330 -9.95 -24.30 10.56
CA THR A 330 -8.73 -24.91 11.10
C THR A 330 -7.64 -24.99 10.03
N GLU A 331 -6.39 -25.12 10.44
CA GLU A 331 -5.25 -25.30 9.51
C GLU A 331 -5.49 -26.40 8.47
N GLN A 332 -6.00 -27.56 8.91
CA GLN A 332 -6.32 -28.68 8.03
C GLN A 332 -7.43 -28.31 7.02
N GLN A 333 -8.50 -27.66 7.49
CA GLN A 333 -9.62 -27.27 6.63
C GLN A 333 -9.20 -26.22 5.60
N TYR A 334 -8.39 -25.24 6.01
CA TYR A 334 -7.89 -24.17 5.16
C TYR A 334 -6.94 -24.72 4.08
N ASN A 335 -5.95 -25.50 4.48
CA ASN A 335 -4.98 -26.09 3.54
C ASN A 335 -5.65 -27.07 2.55
N GLU A 336 -6.72 -27.74 2.95
CA GLU A 336 -7.53 -28.57 2.05
C GLU A 336 -8.27 -27.72 1.00
N GLN A 337 -8.81 -26.54 1.35
CA GLN A 337 -9.38 -25.63 0.34
C GLN A 337 -8.32 -25.15 -0.66
N ILE A 338 -7.15 -24.75 -0.15
CA ILE A 338 -6.01 -24.33 -0.98
C ILE A 338 -5.54 -25.47 -1.90
N LYS A 339 -5.57 -26.72 -1.42
CA LYS A 339 -5.27 -27.91 -2.22
C LYS A 339 -6.32 -28.15 -3.31
N GLN A 340 -7.60 -27.97 -3.02
CA GLN A 340 -8.68 -28.12 -4.00
C GLN A 340 -8.60 -27.09 -5.13
N LEU A 341 -8.21 -25.85 -4.82
CA LEU A 341 -8.05 -24.78 -5.80
C LEU A 341 -6.78 -24.92 -6.63
N PHE A 342 -5.64 -25.15 -5.99
CA PHE A 342 -4.32 -24.99 -6.62
C PHE A 342 -3.51 -26.29 -6.72
N GLY A 343 -4.01 -27.39 -6.17
CA GLY A 343 -3.32 -28.69 -6.16
C GLY A 343 -2.37 -28.87 -4.97
N GLU A 344 -1.51 -29.89 -5.09
CA GLU A 344 -0.59 -30.28 -4.01
C GLU A 344 0.39 -29.15 -3.61
N PRO A 345 0.90 -29.13 -2.37
CA PRO A 345 1.86 -28.12 -1.91
C PRO A 345 3.15 -28.01 -2.73
N SER A 346 3.50 -29.02 -3.53
CA SER A 346 4.66 -28.98 -4.42
C SER A 346 4.41 -28.22 -5.73
N VAL A 347 3.18 -27.80 -6.01
CA VAL A 347 2.83 -27.07 -7.23
C VAL A 347 3.37 -25.65 -7.18
N ASP A 348 4.13 -25.27 -8.21
CA ASP A 348 4.61 -23.91 -8.39
C ASP A 348 3.53 -23.01 -9.01
N ILE A 349 3.05 -22.05 -8.22
CA ILE A 349 2.03 -21.09 -8.63
C ILE A 349 2.54 -20.17 -9.75
N ASN A 350 3.84 -19.84 -9.77
CA ASN A 350 4.42 -19.01 -10.83
C ASN A 350 4.34 -19.69 -12.18
N GLU A 351 4.79 -20.95 -12.25
CA GLU A 351 4.74 -21.75 -13.48
C GLU A 351 3.30 -22.02 -13.93
N GLN A 352 2.41 -22.33 -12.99
CA GLN A 352 1.05 -22.73 -13.31
C GLN A 352 0.14 -21.55 -13.71
N PHE A 353 0.35 -20.39 -13.10
CA PHE A 353 -0.52 -19.21 -13.25
C PHE A 353 0.25 -18.03 -13.81
N TRP A 354 1.18 -17.44 -13.05
CA TRP A 354 1.74 -16.13 -13.35
C TRP A 354 2.43 -16.04 -14.72
N LYS A 355 3.13 -17.10 -15.18
CA LYS A 355 3.72 -17.14 -16.53
C LYS A 355 2.71 -17.04 -17.68
N LYS A 356 1.43 -17.37 -17.44
CA LYS A 356 0.38 -17.21 -18.47
C LYS A 356 0.17 -15.75 -18.84
N LEU A 357 0.46 -14.81 -17.93
CA LEU A 357 0.36 -13.39 -18.20
C LEU A 357 1.37 -12.93 -19.27
N GLU A 358 2.51 -13.61 -19.40
CA GLU A 358 3.58 -13.26 -20.36
C GLU A 358 3.22 -13.60 -21.81
N THR A 359 2.35 -14.59 -22.01
CA THR A 359 1.95 -15.09 -23.35
C THR A 359 0.51 -14.71 -23.72
N ALA A 360 -0.24 -14.13 -22.77
CA ALA A 360 -1.61 -13.72 -23.00
C ALA A 360 -1.72 -12.61 -24.04
N THR A 361 -2.73 -12.73 -24.90
CA THR A 361 -3.13 -11.70 -25.86
C THR A 361 -4.57 -11.30 -25.62
N LEU A 362 -4.81 -10.00 -25.71
CA LEU A 362 -6.13 -9.39 -25.58
C LEU A 362 -6.73 -9.11 -26.96
N ASN A 363 -8.05 -9.05 -27.01
CA ASN A 363 -8.83 -8.71 -28.19
C ASN A 363 -8.72 -7.20 -28.42
N GLU A 364 -8.09 -6.83 -29.52
CA GLU A 364 -7.88 -5.44 -29.95
C GLU A 364 -9.17 -4.62 -30.00
N GLN A 365 -10.30 -5.24 -30.32
CA GLN A 365 -11.59 -4.53 -30.38
C GLN A 365 -12.09 -4.06 -29.02
N LEU A 366 -11.58 -4.65 -27.94
CA LEU A 366 -11.91 -4.32 -26.56
C LEU A 366 -10.83 -3.46 -25.90
N LEU A 367 -9.82 -3.02 -26.66
CA LEU A 367 -8.74 -2.16 -26.20
C LEU A 367 -8.89 -0.73 -26.74
N PRO A 368 -8.30 0.26 -26.05
CA PRO A 368 -8.12 1.59 -26.62
C PRO A 368 -7.36 1.54 -27.95
N ARG A 369 -7.70 2.46 -28.86
CA ARG A 369 -7.08 2.49 -30.19
C ARG A 369 -5.57 2.73 -30.07
N GLY A 370 -4.78 1.84 -30.67
CA GLY A 370 -3.32 1.91 -30.68
C GLY A 370 -2.64 1.17 -29.51
N SER A 371 -3.39 0.57 -28.60
CA SER A 371 -2.83 -0.26 -27.52
C SER A 371 -2.26 -1.58 -28.05
N PRO A 372 -1.13 -2.08 -27.48
CA PRO A 372 -0.63 -3.42 -27.78
C PRO A 372 -1.64 -4.51 -27.42
N LYS A 373 -1.64 -5.62 -28.17
CA LYS A 373 -2.47 -6.80 -27.85
C LYS A 373 -1.83 -7.73 -26.84
N GLU A 374 -0.51 -7.86 -26.86
CA GLU A 374 0.24 -8.71 -25.94
C GLU A 374 0.21 -8.10 -24.54
N LEU A 375 -0.32 -8.82 -23.56
CA LEU A 375 -0.56 -8.31 -22.21
C LEU A 375 0.73 -7.83 -21.53
N LYS A 376 1.84 -8.55 -21.75
CA LYS A 376 3.17 -8.18 -21.23
C LYS A 376 3.67 -6.81 -21.71
N LEU A 377 3.16 -6.29 -22.83
CA LEU A 377 3.56 -5.01 -23.41
C LEU A 377 2.68 -3.85 -22.93
N ILE A 378 1.63 -4.12 -22.13
CA ILE A 378 0.71 -3.10 -21.63
C ILE A 378 1.12 -2.75 -20.19
N ASP A 379 1.87 -1.66 -20.04
CA ASP A 379 2.32 -1.18 -18.73
C ASP A 379 1.45 -0.06 -18.15
N ASP A 380 0.66 0.60 -19.00
CA ASP A 380 -0.25 1.66 -18.56
C ASP A 380 -1.45 1.08 -17.79
N ILE A 381 -1.53 1.44 -16.51
CA ILE A 381 -2.58 1.01 -15.58
C ILE A 381 -3.97 1.39 -16.09
N THR A 382 -4.11 2.58 -16.71
CA THR A 382 -5.41 3.05 -17.22
C THR A 382 -5.91 2.14 -18.35
N THR A 383 -5.03 1.77 -19.27
CA THR A 383 -5.32 0.83 -20.37
C THR A 383 -5.73 -0.54 -19.83
N LEU A 384 -4.99 -1.08 -18.84
CA LEU A 384 -5.31 -2.38 -18.24
C LEU A 384 -6.68 -2.37 -17.53
N MET A 385 -6.96 -1.31 -16.79
CA MET A 385 -8.24 -1.10 -16.12
C MET A 385 -9.39 -1.01 -17.13
N GLN A 386 -9.25 -0.20 -18.19
CA GLN A 386 -10.24 -0.09 -19.25
C GLN A 386 -10.47 -1.41 -19.98
N ALA A 387 -9.39 -2.17 -20.24
CA ALA A 387 -9.48 -3.50 -20.84
C ALA A 387 -10.30 -4.43 -19.94
N SER A 388 -9.95 -4.56 -18.66
CA SER A 388 -10.69 -5.36 -17.68
C SER A 388 -12.19 -5.01 -17.69
N ARG A 389 -12.53 -3.73 -17.54
CA ARG A 389 -13.94 -3.28 -17.56
C ARG A 389 -14.64 -3.63 -18.87
N SER A 390 -13.98 -3.43 -20.01
CA SER A 390 -14.56 -3.74 -21.33
C SER A 390 -14.87 -5.23 -21.49
N TYR A 391 -13.98 -6.11 -21.02
CA TYR A 391 -14.20 -7.55 -21.00
C TYR A 391 -15.34 -7.96 -20.06
N GLN A 392 -15.38 -7.40 -18.85
CA GLN A 392 -16.47 -7.66 -17.89
C GLN A 392 -17.83 -7.27 -18.49
N LEU A 393 -17.94 -6.07 -19.07
CA LEU A 393 -19.16 -5.61 -19.75
C LEU A 393 -19.54 -6.51 -20.93
N HIS A 394 -18.57 -6.92 -21.74
CA HIS A 394 -18.82 -7.81 -22.87
C HIS A 394 -19.35 -9.17 -22.41
N HIS A 395 -18.76 -9.75 -21.36
CA HIS A 395 -19.22 -11.01 -20.77
C HIS A 395 -20.64 -10.88 -20.21
N MET A 396 -20.95 -9.78 -19.51
CA MET A 396 -22.32 -9.51 -19.03
C MET A 396 -23.34 -9.44 -20.19
N LYS A 397 -22.99 -8.78 -21.30
CA LYS A 397 -23.84 -8.73 -22.49
C LYS A 397 -24.07 -10.12 -23.10
N GLN A 398 -23.02 -10.96 -23.15
CA GLN A 398 -23.14 -12.32 -23.64
C GLN A 398 -24.03 -13.19 -22.75
N LEU A 399 -23.88 -13.08 -21.41
CA LEU A 399 -24.74 -13.77 -20.46
C LEU A 399 -26.21 -13.34 -20.59
N ALA A 400 -26.47 -12.03 -20.74
CA ALA A 400 -27.82 -11.52 -20.95
C ALA A 400 -28.44 -12.05 -22.25
N ALA A 401 -27.67 -12.07 -23.35
CA ALA A 401 -28.12 -12.62 -24.63
C ALA A 401 -28.40 -14.13 -24.54
N ALA A 402 -27.55 -14.89 -23.85
CA ALA A 402 -27.74 -16.32 -23.63
C ALA A 402 -28.99 -16.61 -22.79
N ALA A 403 -29.25 -15.82 -21.74
CA ALA A 403 -30.45 -15.94 -20.93
C ALA A 403 -31.73 -15.68 -21.75
N THR A 404 -31.74 -14.64 -22.59
CA THR A 404 -32.87 -14.36 -23.49
C THR A 404 -33.07 -15.45 -24.55
N SER A 405 -32.00 -16.13 -24.97
CA SER A 405 -32.09 -17.21 -25.95
C SER A 405 -32.53 -18.55 -25.32
N ALA A 406 -32.28 -18.75 -24.02
CA ALA A 406 -32.73 -19.91 -23.26
C ALA A 406 -34.21 -19.82 -22.82
N GLU A 407 -34.82 -18.64 -22.92
CA GLU A 407 -36.24 -18.38 -22.61
C GLU A 407 -37.16 -18.52 -23.84
N SER A 408 -36.63 -18.86 -25.02
CA SER A 408 -37.47 -19.28 -26.15
C SER A 408 -38.07 -20.67 -25.85
N PRO A 409 -39.41 -20.85 -25.93
CA PRO A 409 -40.01 -22.15 -25.70
C PRO A 409 -39.43 -23.18 -26.66
N PRO A 410 -39.27 -24.46 -26.27
CA PRO A 410 -38.90 -25.52 -27.20
C PRO A 410 -39.89 -25.47 -28.36
N GLN A 411 -39.39 -25.27 -29.59
CA GLN A 411 -40.21 -25.39 -30.79
C GLN A 411 -40.83 -26.80 -30.77
N GLN A 412 -42.12 -26.88 -30.44
CA GLN A 412 -42.88 -28.10 -30.66
C GLN A 412 -42.78 -28.44 -32.15
N PRO A 413 -42.48 -29.70 -32.51
CA PRO A 413 -42.47 -30.11 -33.91
C PRO A 413 -43.84 -29.79 -34.52
N LYS A 414 -43.85 -29.05 -35.64
CA LYS A 414 -45.08 -28.76 -36.39
C LYS A 414 -45.63 -30.07 -36.93
N ILE A 415 -46.80 -30.49 -36.46
CA ILE A 415 -47.53 -31.63 -37.00
C ILE A 415 -48.14 -31.16 -38.33
N THR A 416 -47.85 -31.86 -39.43
CA THR A 416 -48.36 -31.50 -40.76
C THR A 416 -49.62 -32.29 -41.09
N GLU A 417 -50.41 -31.83 -42.06
CA GLU A 417 -51.56 -32.56 -42.62
C GLU A 417 -51.19 -33.98 -43.08
N ILE A 418 -49.95 -34.16 -43.58
CA ILE A 418 -49.42 -35.46 -44.00
C ILE A 418 -49.25 -36.40 -42.80
N ASP A 419 -48.94 -35.88 -41.62
CA ASP A 419 -48.79 -36.67 -40.41
C ASP A 419 -50.14 -37.13 -39.85
N CYS A 420 -51.17 -36.28 -39.94
CA CYS A 420 -52.54 -36.66 -39.59
C CYS A 420 -53.11 -37.74 -40.53
N ASN A 421 -52.90 -37.60 -41.84
CA ASN A 421 -53.43 -38.52 -42.84
C ASN A 421 -52.82 -39.95 -42.78
N LYS A 422 -51.74 -40.16 -42.00
CA LYS A 422 -51.20 -41.50 -41.72
C LYS A 422 -52.10 -42.33 -40.80
N HIS A 423 -52.96 -41.68 -40.00
CA HIS A 423 -53.87 -42.37 -39.10
C HIS A 423 -55.09 -42.89 -39.85
N GLN A 424 -55.19 -44.22 -40.00
CA GLN A 424 -56.27 -44.87 -40.77
C GLN A 424 -57.46 -45.32 -39.93
N ASN A 425 -57.47 -45.05 -38.62
CA ASN A 425 -58.58 -45.38 -37.72
C ASN A 425 -58.81 -44.27 -36.69
N SER A 426 -60.04 -44.19 -36.18
CA SER A 426 -60.47 -43.15 -35.24
C SER A 426 -59.72 -43.19 -33.90
N SER A 427 -59.30 -44.38 -33.44
CA SER A 427 -58.59 -44.51 -32.16
C SER A 427 -57.16 -43.97 -32.20
N THR A 428 -56.51 -44.00 -33.36
CA THR A 428 -55.15 -43.44 -33.55
C THR A 428 -55.15 -41.99 -34.03
N CYS A 429 -56.28 -41.46 -34.48
CA CYS A 429 -56.44 -40.06 -34.86
C CYS A 429 -56.62 -39.18 -33.62
N GLN A 430 -55.50 -38.72 -33.07
CA GLN A 430 -55.47 -37.94 -31.84
C GLN A 430 -55.11 -36.47 -32.13
N SER A 431 -55.51 -35.58 -31.21
CA SER A 431 -55.24 -34.14 -31.30
C SER A 431 -53.73 -33.87 -31.53
N PRO A 432 -53.34 -32.97 -32.45
CA PRO A 432 -54.13 -31.93 -33.12
C PRO A 432 -54.88 -32.36 -34.40
N CYS A 433 -54.93 -33.66 -34.70
CA CYS A 433 -55.72 -34.20 -35.81
C CYS A 433 -57.16 -34.54 -35.37
N THR A 434 -58.11 -34.46 -36.31
CA THR A 434 -59.53 -34.74 -36.07
C THR A 434 -60.07 -35.76 -37.07
N TRP A 435 -60.83 -36.72 -36.54
CA TRP A 435 -61.42 -37.80 -37.33
C TRP A 435 -62.76 -37.38 -37.94
N ASN A 436 -62.91 -37.52 -39.27
CA ASN A 436 -64.13 -37.28 -40.02
C ASN A 436 -64.62 -38.58 -40.65
N GLU A 437 -65.67 -39.18 -40.08
CA GLU A 437 -66.25 -40.43 -40.56
C GLU A 437 -66.86 -40.33 -41.97
N ASN A 438 -67.26 -39.12 -42.37
CA ASN A 438 -67.94 -38.83 -43.64
C ASN A 438 -66.99 -38.40 -44.78
N ALA A 439 -65.67 -38.41 -44.57
CA ALA A 439 -64.73 -38.09 -45.65
C ALA A 439 -64.80 -39.13 -46.77
N ALA A 440 -64.95 -38.65 -48.02
CA ALA A 440 -65.11 -39.49 -49.22
C ALA A 440 -63.87 -40.37 -49.50
N GLU A 441 -62.69 -39.93 -49.08
CA GLU A 441 -61.42 -40.64 -49.24
C GLU A 441 -60.98 -41.28 -47.91
N LYS A 442 -60.77 -42.61 -47.90
CA LYS A 442 -60.42 -43.37 -46.68
C LYS A 442 -59.13 -42.90 -46.01
N ASN A 443 -58.18 -42.37 -46.78
CA ASN A 443 -56.89 -41.84 -46.36
C ASN A 443 -56.92 -40.35 -45.94
N LYS A 444 -58.10 -39.71 -45.93
CA LYS A 444 -58.33 -38.34 -45.44
C LYS A 444 -59.36 -38.27 -44.32
N LYS A 445 -59.60 -39.42 -43.66
CA LYS A 445 -60.49 -39.50 -42.51
C LYS A 445 -59.87 -38.93 -41.25
N CYS A 446 -58.55 -38.80 -41.16
CA CYS A 446 -57.87 -38.09 -40.08
C CYS A 446 -57.10 -36.90 -40.67
N SER A 447 -57.60 -35.69 -40.48
CA SER A 447 -56.98 -34.47 -41.01
C SER A 447 -56.61 -33.52 -39.88
N LEU A 448 -55.65 -32.63 -40.14
CA LEU A 448 -55.25 -31.61 -39.20
C LEU A 448 -56.44 -30.68 -38.95
N ASP A 449 -56.74 -30.43 -37.68
CA ASP A 449 -57.83 -29.56 -37.30
C ASP A 449 -57.46 -28.09 -37.62
N PRO A 450 -58.17 -27.38 -38.51
CA PRO A 450 -57.84 -26.02 -38.88
C PRO A 450 -57.85 -25.04 -37.70
N LEU A 451 -58.70 -25.29 -36.69
CA LEU A 451 -58.80 -24.46 -35.49
C LEU A 451 -57.57 -24.65 -34.59
N LYS A 452 -57.06 -25.88 -34.47
CA LYS A 452 -55.87 -26.21 -33.65
C LYS A 452 -54.55 -25.95 -34.39
N ALA A 453 -54.55 -26.04 -35.72
CA ALA A 453 -53.46 -25.57 -36.57
C ALA A 453 -53.27 -24.05 -36.42
N GLY A 454 -54.38 -23.31 -36.33
CA GLY A 454 -54.40 -21.88 -36.00
C GLY A 454 -53.75 -21.58 -34.65
N GLU A 455 -54.01 -22.37 -33.61
CA GLU A 455 -53.36 -22.23 -32.29
C GLU A 455 -51.84 -22.47 -32.35
N GLN A 456 -51.37 -23.43 -33.17
CA GLN A 456 -49.93 -23.67 -33.39
C GLN A 456 -49.25 -22.55 -34.21
N GLN A 457 -49.96 -21.89 -35.13
CA GLN A 457 -49.44 -20.75 -35.90
C GLN A 457 -49.48 -19.43 -35.11
N THR A 458 -50.48 -19.23 -34.25
CA THR A 458 -50.61 -18.00 -33.45
C THR A 458 -49.51 -17.88 -32.39
N ALA A 459 -48.97 -19.01 -31.91
CA ALA A 459 -47.79 -19.05 -31.04
C ALA A 459 -46.47 -18.58 -31.71
N GLN A 460 -46.41 -18.48 -33.05
CA GLN A 460 -45.19 -18.07 -33.78
C GLN A 460 -45.19 -16.61 -34.27
N THR A 461 -46.29 -15.87 -34.10
CA THR A 461 -46.44 -14.54 -34.73
C THR A 461 -46.77 -13.40 -33.75
N ALA A 462 -46.61 -13.62 -32.43
CA ALA A 462 -46.71 -12.57 -31.41
C ALA A 462 -45.46 -11.67 -31.36
N GLY A 463 -45.00 -11.25 -32.54
CA GLY A 463 -43.91 -10.32 -32.76
C GLY A 463 -44.27 -9.38 -33.91
N LYS A 464 -45.38 -8.65 -33.78
CA LYS A 464 -45.63 -7.37 -34.45
C LYS A 464 -46.90 -6.73 -33.92
N ASP A 465 -46.79 -5.42 -33.74
CA ASP A 465 -47.71 -4.51 -33.07
C ASP A 465 -49.13 -4.46 -33.64
N GLY A 466 -50.07 -4.03 -32.79
CA GLY A 466 -51.22 -3.22 -33.23
C GLY A 466 -52.61 -3.78 -32.93
N ALA A 467 -53.20 -3.29 -31.84
CA ALA A 467 -54.62 -3.24 -31.45
C ALA A 467 -55.69 -3.64 -32.49
N THR A 468 -56.75 -4.34 -32.07
CA THR A 468 -58.01 -3.72 -31.60
C THR A 468 -59.03 -4.80 -31.18
N GLY A 469 -59.54 -4.69 -29.94
CA GLY A 469 -60.92 -4.97 -29.50
C GLY A 469 -61.61 -6.29 -29.90
N GLY A 470 -61.69 -7.22 -28.94
CA GLY A 470 -62.68 -8.29 -28.93
C GLY A 470 -62.42 -9.28 -27.80
N ALA A 471 -63.38 -9.43 -26.88
CA ALA A 471 -63.29 -10.21 -25.65
C ALA A 471 -62.59 -11.57 -25.81
N ALA A 472 -61.34 -11.66 -25.34
CA ALA A 472 -60.54 -12.88 -25.37
C ALA A 472 -60.82 -13.71 -24.11
N ALA A 473 -61.12 -15.00 -24.31
CA ALA A 473 -61.12 -15.99 -23.24
C ALA A 473 -59.74 -15.99 -22.56
N THR A 474 -59.70 -15.61 -21.27
CA THR A 474 -58.46 -15.50 -20.50
C THR A 474 -57.83 -16.87 -20.29
N THR A 475 -56.71 -17.14 -20.95
CA THR A 475 -55.87 -18.32 -20.70
C THR A 475 -54.77 -18.00 -19.66
N GLY A 476 -54.30 -19.00 -18.91
CA GLY A 476 -53.28 -18.83 -17.86
C GLY A 476 -53.82 -18.34 -16.50
N CYS A 477 -52.97 -17.73 -15.66
CA CYS A 477 -53.36 -17.22 -14.32
C CYS A 477 -54.46 -16.15 -14.38
N ALA A 478 -54.64 -15.49 -15.53
CA ALA A 478 -55.70 -14.52 -15.77
C ALA A 478 -57.12 -15.13 -15.76
N LYS A 479 -57.25 -16.47 -15.80
CA LYS A 479 -58.54 -17.17 -15.66
C LYS A 479 -59.13 -17.07 -14.25
N HIS A 480 -58.31 -16.78 -13.25
CA HIS A 480 -58.72 -16.72 -11.85
C HIS A 480 -59.29 -15.33 -11.58
N GLY A 481 -60.62 -15.25 -11.47
CA GLY A 481 -61.34 -14.00 -11.24
C GLY A 481 -61.26 -13.51 -9.80
N THR A 482 -60.84 -14.37 -8.87
CA THR A 482 -60.76 -14.07 -7.44
C THR A 482 -59.39 -14.39 -6.86
N LYS A 483 -59.02 -13.67 -5.79
CA LYS A 483 -57.77 -13.87 -5.06
C LYS A 483 -57.64 -15.29 -4.49
N ALA A 484 -58.74 -15.87 -4.01
CA ALA A 484 -58.75 -17.21 -3.43
C ALA A 484 -58.42 -18.30 -4.47
N GLU A 485 -58.96 -18.21 -5.67
CA GLU A 485 -58.67 -19.16 -6.77
C GLU A 485 -57.23 -19.01 -7.26
N CYS A 486 -56.74 -17.77 -7.31
CA CYS A 486 -55.38 -17.45 -7.69
C CYS A 486 -54.34 -18.06 -6.74
N ASP A 487 -54.52 -17.87 -5.43
CA ASP A 487 -53.57 -18.31 -4.40
C ASP A 487 -53.61 -19.84 -4.19
N ALA A 488 -54.66 -20.51 -4.67
CA ALA A 488 -54.84 -21.96 -4.65
C ALA A 488 -54.20 -22.66 -5.86
N ASP A 489 -53.83 -21.94 -6.93
CA ASP A 489 -53.16 -22.52 -8.10
C ASP A 489 -51.67 -22.82 -7.81
N LYS A 490 -51.47 -24.00 -7.21
CA LYS A 490 -50.17 -24.57 -6.87
C LYS A 490 -49.91 -25.83 -7.69
N LYS A 491 -48.64 -26.03 -8.06
CA LYS A 491 -48.15 -27.31 -8.58
C LYS A 491 -46.84 -27.66 -7.86
N ASP A 492 -46.77 -28.86 -7.29
CA ASP A 492 -45.59 -29.39 -6.60
C ASP A 492 -45.00 -28.42 -5.55
N ASP A 493 -45.85 -27.96 -4.61
CA ASP A 493 -45.53 -27.00 -3.55
C ASP A 493 -45.02 -25.61 -4.00
N LYS A 494 -45.08 -25.29 -5.29
CA LYS A 494 -44.73 -23.99 -5.84
C LYS A 494 -45.98 -23.23 -6.29
N GLN A 495 -46.04 -21.95 -5.94
CA GLN A 495 -47.10 -21.06 -6.40
C GLN A 495 -46.95 -20.80 -7.90
N ASN A 496 -47.94 -21.24 -8.67
CA ASN A 496 -47.97 -21.09 -10.12
C ASN A 496 -48.54 -19.72 -10.51
N CYS A 497 -49.46 -19.20 -9.69
CA CYS A 497 -50.09 -17.89 -9.82
C CYS A 497 -50.01 -17.10 -8.50
N ALA A 498 -50.04 -15.76 -8.59
CA ALA A 498 -50.05 -14.86 -7.45
C ALA A 498 -50.85 -13.59 -7.75
N TRP A 499 -51.65 -13.15 -6.78
CA TRP A 499 -52.44 -11.92 -6.87
C TRP A 499 -51.57 -10.69 -6.61
N ARG A 500 -51.31 -9.86 -7.64
CA ARG A 500 -50.41 -8.70 -7.52
C ARG A 500 -50.74 -7.56 -8.49
N LYS A 501 -50.24 -6.36 -8.18
CA LYS A 501 -50.25 -5.19 -9.08
C LYS A 501 -49.30 -5.37 -10.28
N GLY A 502 -49.56 -4.64 -11.36
CA GLY A 502 -48.70 -4.60 -12.55
C GLY A 502 -47.34 -3.97 -12.31
N LYS A 503 -46.36 -4.31 -13.16
CA LYS A 503 -45.04 -3.65 -13.17
C LYS A 503 -45.04 -2.41 -14.06
N ASP A 504 -44.03 -1.56 -13.89
CA ASP A 504 -43.75 -0.41 -14.75
C ASP A 504 -43.59 -0.87 -16.21
N GLY A 505 -44.50 -0.44 -17.09
CA GLY A 505 -44.52 -0.82 -18.51
C GLY A 505 -45.63 -1.81 -18.92
N GLU A 506 -46.53 -2.19 -18.01
CA GLU A 506 -47.74 -2.97 -18.32
C GLU A 506 -49.01 -2.10 -18.18
N ASP A 507 -49.99 -2.30 -19.06
CA ASP A 507 -51.34 -1.74 -18.88
C ASP A 507 -51.95 -2.32 -17.58
N ASP A 508 -52.45 -1.46 -16.69
CA ASP A 508 -52.94 -1.76 -15.33
C ASP A 508 -51.90 -1.88 -14.19
N LYS A 509 -50.99 -0.91 -14.08
CA LYS A 509 -50.04 -0.79 -12.95
C LYS A 509 -50.71 -0.68 -11.57
N ASP A 510 -51.90 -0.10 -11.48
CA ASP A 510 -52.57 0.18 -10.20
C ASP A 510 -53.60 -0.87 -9.76
N THR A 511 -53.89 -1.87 -10.60
CA THR A 511 -54.93 -2.87 -10.36
C THR A 511 -54.32 -4.22 -9.97
N GLU A 512 -54.79 -4.80 -8.85
CA GLU A 512 -54.38 -6.15 -8.45
C GLU A 512 -55.14 -7.22 -9.25
N LYS A 513 -54.40 -8.13 -9.89
CA LYS A 513 -54.95 -9.26 -10.66
C LYS A 513 -54.07 -10.51 -10.48
N CYS A 514 -54.60 -11.69 -10.78
CA CYS A 514 -53.86 -12.95 -10.72
C CYS A 514 -52.86 -13.11 -11.87
N ARG A 515 -51.57 -13.32 -11.56
CA ARG A 515 -50.46 -13.34 -12.55
C ARG A 515 -49.48 -14.48 -12.26
N ASN A 516 -48.69 -14.93 -13.25
CA ASN A 516 -47.72 -16.02 -13.07
C ASN A 516 -46.75 -15.75 -11.91
N GLY A 517 -46.60 -16.74 -11.01
CA GLY A 517 -45.92 -16.66 -9.72
C GLY A 517 -44.41 -16.94 -9.72
N SER A 518 -43.77 -17.02 -10.89
CA SER A 518 -42.37 -17.46 -11.09
C SER A 518 -41.28 -16.49 -10.56
N PHE A 519 -41.50 -15.79 -9.45
CA PHE A 519 -40.51 -14.89 -8.84
C PHE A 519 -39.35 -15.64 -8.15
N LEU A 520 -39.45 -16.95 -7.89
CA LEU A 520 -38.39 -17.71 -7.22
C LEU A 520 -37.09 -17.83 -8.05
N VAL A 521 -37.14 -17.66 -9.37
CA VAL A 521 -35.92 -17.64 -10.22
C VAL A 521 -35.26 -16.25 -10.20
N ASN A 522 -36.07 -15.19 -10.05
CA ASN A 522 -35.59 -13.82 -10.00
C ASN A 522 -34.91 -13.44 -8.68
N ARG A 523 -35.16 -14.14 -7.56
CA ARG A 523 -34.46 -13.83 -6.32
C ARG A 523 -32.99 -14.27 -6.34
N LYS A 524 -32.65 -15.39 -7.01
CA LYS A 524 -31.25 -15.79 -7.23
C LYS A 524 -30.53 -14.85 -8.19
N LEU A 525 -31.21 -14.41 -9.27
CA LEU A 525 -30.63 -13.49 -10.25
C LEU A 525 -30.49 -12.07 -9.68
N ALA A 526 -31.52 -11.56 -8.99
CA ALA A 526 -31.50 -10.26 -8.33
C ALA A 526 -30.47 -10.20 -7.21
N LEU A 527 -30.29 -11.27 -6.42
CA LEU A 527 -29.24 -11.33 -5.39
C LEU A 527 -27.82 -11.33 -6.00
N MET A 528 -27.62 -12.01 -7.14
CA MET A 528 -26.33 -11.96 -7.85
C MET A 528 -26.07 -10.60 -8.49
N ILE A 529 -27.10 -9.93 -9.03
CA ILE A 529 -26.99 -8.58 -9.59
C ILE A 529 -26.77 -7.54 -8.47
N SER A 530 -27.48 -7.62 -7.34
CA SER A 530 -27.29 -6.68 -6.23
C SER A 530 -25.95 -6.87 -5.51
N ALA A 531 -25.44 -8.10 -5.41
CA ALA A 531 -24.10 -8.35 -4.86
C ALA A 531 -22.99 -7.85 -5.79
N PHE A 532 -23.18 -7.92 -7.12
CA PHE A 532 -22.21 -7.39 -8.09
C PHE A 532 -22.23 -5.86 -8.22
N MET A 533 -23.40 -5.21 -8.11
CA MET A 533 -23.47 -3.75 -8.17
C MET A 533 -22.77 -3.09 -6.97
N ASN A 534 -22.82 -3.71 -5.78
CA ASN A 534 -22.05 -3.25 -4.62
C ASN A 534 -20.52 -3.40 -4.80
N LEU A 535 -20.04 -4.22 -5.74
CA LEU A 535 -18.61 -4.38 -6.06
C LEU A 535 -18.14 -3.39 -7.15
N LEU A 536 -19.07 -2.73 -7.85
CA LEU A 536 -18.82 -1.79 -8.93
C LEU A 536 -18.86 -0.32 -8.48
N GLU A 537 -19.33 -0.03 -7.26
CA GLU A 537 -19.39 1.31 -6.67
C GLU A 537 -18.31 1.60 -5.60
N LEU A 538 -17.28 0.74 -5.49
CA LEU A 538 -16.11 0.95 -4.62
C LEU A 538 -14.82 1.20 -5.40
#